data_AF-A0A142YJ85-F1
#
_entry.id   AF-A0A142YJ85-F1
#
_cell.length_a   1.000
_cell.length_b   1.000
_cell.length_c   1.000
_cell.angle_alpha   90.00
_cell.angle_beta   90.00
_cell.angle_gamma   90.00
#
_symmetry.space_group_name_H-M   'P 1'
#
loop_
_entity.id
_entity.type
_entity.pdbx_description
1 polymer ?
#
loop_
_entity_poly.entity_id
_entity_poly.type
_entity_poly.pdbx_seq_one_letter_code
_entity_poly.pdbx_strand_id
1 'polypeptide(L)'
;MRSLTTAAILCVILLGYQAARSQQGGAPGHHDSAAQVAASTYEHLATAIIEVKAAEDDLVKSILIGYHSAAQGHLKAAAGDAANRVRHLEAAATEITNIGNEGDKRIQAVRQRLAKAGHTHNTDMETKADYMFVTNKEKKGLLDLASRIGRAGADAKAADVDALGVELARQFEAAIAPE
;
A
#
# COMPACT_ATOMS: atom_id res chain seq x y z
N MET A 1 34.71 16.77 8.28
CA MET A 1 33.68 17.39 9.14
C MET A 1 32.70 16.30 9.58
N ARG A 2 33.18 15.48 10.51
CA ARG A 2 32.44 14.49 11.29
C ARG A 2 32.36 15.05 12.72
N SER A 3 31.52 14.45 13.58
CA SER A 3 31.53 14.61 15.04
C SER A 3 31.01 15.92 15.66
N LEU A 4 29.81 16.38 15.30
CA LEU A 4 29.09 17.39 16.11
C LEU A 4 27.67 16.98 16.57
N THR A 5 27.13 15.86 16.10
CA THR A 5 25.76 15.44 16.47
C THR A 5 25.69 14.48 17.66
N THR A 6 26.81 13.90 18.09
CA THR A 6 26.84 12.91 19.19
C THR A 6 26.91 13.53 20.60
N ALA A 7 27.19 14.82 20.73
CA ALA A 7 27.37 15.46 22.04
C ALA A 7 26.05 15.88 22.72
N ALA A 8 24.95 16.02 21.98
CA ALA A 8 23.69 16.51 22.53
C ALA A 8 22.89 15.46 23.33
N ILE A 9 23.15 14.16 23.11
CA ILE A 9 22.37 13.08 23.74
C ILE A 9 22.91 12.72 25.13
N LEU A 10 24.18 12.98 25.43
CA LEU A 10 24.76 12.64 26.74
C LEU A 10 24.44 13.64 27.87
N CYS A 11 24.15 14.92 27.54
CA CYS A 11 23.88 15.93 28.57
C CYS A 11 22.48 15.81 29.20
N VAL A 12 21.52 15.16 28.54
CA VAL A 12 20.15 15.02 29.06
C VAL A 12 20.06 13.91 30.13
N ILE A 13 20.96 12.92 30.10
CA ILE A 13 20.90 11.77 31.02
C ILE A 13 21.47 12.11 32.41
N LEU A 14 22.43 13.05 32.50
CA LEU A 14 23.05 13.43 33.79
C LEU A 14 22.26 14.46 34.60
N LEU A 15 21.46 15.32 33.95
CA LEU A 15 20.56 16.26 34.63
C LEU A 15 19.32 15.57 35.24
N GLY A 16 18.88 14.44 34.69
CA GLY A 16 17.79 13.64 35.25
C GLY A 16 18.15 12.89 36.54
N TYR A 17 19.42 12.57 36.77
CA TYR A 17 19.84 11.79 37.95
C TYR A 17 19.94 12.60 39.24
N GLN A 18 20.20 13.92 39.16
CA GLN A 18 20.29 14.78 40.35
C GLN A 18 18.92 15.29 40.84
N ALA A 19 17.93 15.42 39.96
CA ALA A 19 16.56 15.80 40.35
C ALA A 19 15.82 14.69 41.12
N ALA A 20 16.26 13.43 41.03
CA ALA A 20 15.59 12.28 41.65
C ALA A 20 15.87 12.09 43.16
N ARG A 21 16.77 12.87 43.78
CA ARG A 21 17.12 12.71 45.21
C ARG A 21 16.62 13.80 46.15
N SER A 22 16.03 14.90 45.67
CA SER A 22 15.66 16.04 46.52
C SER A 22 14.17 16.22 46.78
N GLN A 23 13.30 15.30 46.34
CA GLN A 23 11.87 15.31 46.73
C GLN A 23 11.51 14.08 47.56
N GLN A 24 12.06 14.04 48.78
CA GLN A 24 11.46 13.31 49.89
C GLN A 24 10.60 14.30 50.68
N GLY A 25 9.30 14.32 50.41
CA GLY A 25 8.34 15.14 51.16
C GLY A 25 7.01 15.32 50.45
N GLY A 26 6.07 14.41 50.70
CA GLY A 26 4.66 14.56 50.30
C GLY A 26 3.99 13.22 49.96
N ALA A 27 3.06 12.77 50.82
CA ALA A 27 2.25 11.57 50.61
C ALA A 27 1.08 11.84 49.62
N PRO A 28 0.33 10.82 49.16
CA PRO A 28 0.32 10.36 47.78
C PRO A 28 -0.94 10.80 47.02
N GLY A 29 -0.77 11.24 45.77
CA GLY A 29 -1.88 11.52 44.86
C GLY A 29 -1.45 11.31 43.42
N HIS A 30 -1.72 10.11 42.90
CA HIS A 30 -1.48 9.71 41.50
C HIS A 30 0.00 9.73 41.06
N HIS A 31 0.83 8.91 41.71
CA HIS A 31 2.01 8.40 41.03
C HIS A 31 1.54 7.28 40.11
N ASP A 32 1.35 7.59 38.83
CA ASP A 32 1.27 6.55 37.81
C ASP A 32 2.49 5.66 38.01
N SER A 33 2.25 4.40 38.35
CA SER A 33 3.34 3.45 38.56
C SER A 33 4.18 3.36 37.29
N ALA A 34 5.45 2.97 37.39
CA ALA A 34 6.28 2.74 36.19
C ALA A 34 5.60 1.78 35.20
N ALA A 35 4.79 0.84 35.70
CA ALA A 35 3.96 -0.05 34.90
C ALA A 35 2.83 0.69 34.15
N GLN A 36 2.20 1.69 34.77
CA GLN A 36 1.14 2.50 34.16
C GLN A 36 1.69 3.45 33.08
N VAL A 37 2.86 4.05 33.32
CA VAL A 37 3.57 4.84 32.29
C VAL A 37 3.97 3.95 31.11
N ALA A 38 4.54 2.77 31.37
CA ALA A 38 4.87 1.81 30.32
C ALA A 38 3.63 1.36 29.53
N ALA A 39 2.54 0.98 30.22
CA ALA A 39 1.29 0.57 29.59
C ALA A 39 0.72 1.69 28.69
N SER A 40 0.67 2.93 29.18
CA SER A 40 0.20 4.06 28.36
C SER A 40 1.09 4.29 27.14
N THR A 41 2.40 4.13 27.25
CA THR A 41 3.33 4.28 26.12
C THR A 41 3.11 3.18 25.09
N TYR A 42 2.90 1.93 25.53
CA TYR A 42 2.54 0.81 24.66
C TYR A 42 1.19 1.01 23.97
N GLU A 43 0.19 1.57 24.67
CA GLU A 43 -1.12 1.88 24.09
C GLU A 43 -1.01 2.92 22.96
N HIS A 44 -0.23 3.98 23.17
CA HIS A 44 0.04 4.97 22.12
C HIS A 44 0.77 4.34 20.91
N LEU A 45 1.76 3.49 21.16
CA LEU A 45 2.46 2.76 20.10
C LEU A 45 1.51 1.83 19.34
N ALA A 46 0.64 1.09 20.03
CA ALA A 46 -0.34 0.21 19.42
C ALA A 46 -1.33 0.99 18.55
N THR A 47 -1.84 2.12 19.07
CA THR A 47 -2.74 3.01 18.33
C THR A 47 -2.09 3.52 17.04
N ALA A 48 -0.86 4.03 17.13
CA ALA A 48 -0.13 4.50 15.95
C ALA A 48 0.08 3.39 14.91
N ILE A 49 0.36 2.15 15.34
CA ILE A 49 0.50 1.01 14.42
C ILE A 49 -0.83 0.69 13.72
N ILE A 50 -1.95 0.73 14.46
CA ILE A 50 -3.28 0.48 13.90
C ILE A 50 -3.63 1.55 12.85
N GLU A 51 -3.40 2.82 13.17
CA GLU A 51 -3.67 3.94 12.26
C GLU A 51 -2.79 3.86 11.00
N VAL A 52 -1.51 3.52 11.14
CA VAL A 52 -0.60 3.34 10.00
C VAL A 52 -1.07 2.20 9.09
N LYS A 53 -1.57 1.10 9.64
CA LYS A 53 -2.14 0.00 8.86
C LYS A 53 -3.37 0.42 8.05
N ALA A 54 -4.29 1.16 8.68
CA ALA A 54 -5.46 1.69 7.97
C ALA A 54 -5.05 2.66 6.86
N ALA A 55 -4.05 3.51 7.10
CA ALA A 55 -3.52 4.43 6.09
C ALA A 55 -2.83 3.69 4.93
N GLU A 56 -2.15 2.57 5.21
CA GLU A 56 -1.55 1.70 4.19
C GLU A 56 -2.63 1.07 3.29
N ASP A 57 -3.75 0.63 3.87
CA ASP A 57 -4.88 0.09 3.12
C ASP A 57 -5.46 1.12 2.13
N ASP A 58 -5.71 2.34 2.61
CA ASP A 58 -6.23 3.43 1.78
C ASP A 58 -5.24 3.86 0.70
N LEU A 59 -3.94 3.89 1.01
CA LEU A 59 -2.89 4.19 0.05
C LEU A 59 -2.89 3.18 -1.10
N VAL A 60 -2.94 1.88 -0.80
CA VAL A 60 -2.91 0.85 -1.85
C VAL A 60 -4.18 0.87 -2.68
N LYS A 61 -5.37 1.04 -2.07
CA LYS A 61 -6.61 1.25 -2.83
C LYS A 61 -6.50 2.46 -3.76
N SER A 62 -5.95 3.58 -3.29
CA SER A 62 -5.74 4.78 -4.12
C SER A 62 -4.82 4.51 -5.32
N ILE A 63 -3.73 3.76 -5.11
CA ILE A 63 -2.82 3.34 -6.18
C ILE A 63 -3.56 2.47 -7.22
N LEU A 64 -4.34 1.48 -6.76
CA LEU A 64 -5.11 0.59 -7.63
C LEU A 64 -6.14 1.36 -8.46
N ILE A 65 -6.85 2.31 -7.84
CA ILE A 65 -7.77 3.23 -8.52
C ILE A 65 -7.04 4.06 -9.59
N GLY A 66 -5.81 4.52 -9.29
CA GLY A 66 -4.97 5.23 -10.24
C GLY A 66 -4.67 4.42 -11.49
N TYR A 67 -4.25 3.16 -11.33
CA TYR A 67 -4.03 2.24 -12.46
C TYR A 67 -5.32 1.94 -13.23
N HIS A 68 -6.43 1.73 -12.55
CA HIS A 68 -7.73 1.52 -13.19
C HIS A 68 -8.13 2.73 -14.04
N SER A 69 -8.00 3.95 -13.51
CA SER A 69 -8.30 5.18 -14.23
C SER A 69 -7.42 5.35 -15.47
N ALA A 70 -6.11 5.08 -15.35
CA ALA A 70 -5.18 5.12 -16.46
C ALA A 70 -5.53 4.08 -17.55
N ALA A 71 -5.84 2.84 -17.16
CA ALA A 71 -6.27 1.78 -18.06
C ALA A 71 -7.55 2.15 -18.83
N GLN A 72 -8.57 2.68 -18.13
CA GLN A 72 -9.81 3.17 -18.75
C GLN A 72 -9.53 4.31 -19.74
N GLY A 73 -8.65 5.26 -19.37
CA GLY A 73 -8.23 6.33 -20.27
C GLY A 73 -7.57 5.81 -21.54
N HIS A 74 -6.73 4.79 -21.43
CA HIS A 74 -6.09 4.15 -22.58
C HIS A 74 -7.07 3.36 -23.45
N LEU A 75 -8.03 2.63 -22.87
CA LEU A 75 -9.08 1.93 -23.63
C LEU A 75 -9.94 2.93 -24.41
N LYS A 76 -10.35 4.03 -23.77
CA LYS A 76 -11.08 5.12 -24.44
C LYS A 76 -10.28 5.72 -25.60
N ALA A 77 -8.98 5.92 -25.42
CA ALA A 77 -8.11 6.41 -26.50
C ALA A 77 -7.97 5.38 -27.64
N ALA A 78 -7.84 4.09 -27.32
CA ALA A 78 -7.77 3.02 -28.32
C ALA A 78 -9.04 2.90 -29.18
N ALA A 79 -10.21 3.20 -28.61
CA ALA A 79 -11.48 3.25 -29.33
C ALA A 79 -11.54 4.42 -30.33
N GLY A 80 -10.99 5.59 -29.96
CA GLY A 80 -11.04 6.82 -30.76
C GLY A 80 -9.85 7.06 -31.70
N ASP A 81 -8.70 6.44 -31.46
CA ASP A 81 -7.46 6.61 -32.22
C ASP A 81 -7.02 5.28 -32.85
N ALA A 82 -7.51 5.01 -34.07
CA ALA A 82 -7.14 3.80 -34.80
C ALA A 82 -5.64 3.75 -35.15
N ALA A 83 -4.99 4.90 -35.36
CA ALA A 83 -3.58 4.96 -35.75
C ALA A 83 -2.65 4.54 -34.61
N ASN A 84 -3.00 4.89 -33.35
CA ASN A 84 -2.22 4.51 -32.17
C ASN A 84 -2.88 3.42 -31.31
N ARG A 85 -3.88 2.71 -31.83
CA ARG A 85 -4.68 1.75 -31.07
C ARG A 85 -3.83 0.72 -30.34
N VAL A 86 -2.89 0.09 -31.03
CA VAL A 86 -2.02 -0.95 -30.44
C VAL A 86 -1.26 -0.40 -29.24
N ARG A 87 -0.65 0.77 -29.38
CA ARG A 87 0.09 1.44 -28.28
C ARG A 87 -0.82 1.71 -27.08
N HIS A 88 -2.05 2.14 -27.32
CA HIS A 88 -3.02 2.38 -26.26
C HIS A 88 -3.47 1.08 -25.58
N LEU A 89 -3.72 0.01 -26.34
CA LEU A 89 -4.08 -1.30 -25.79
C LEU A 89 -2.93 -1.90 -24.97
N GLU A 90 -1.68 -1.78 -25.42
CA GLU A 90 -0.50 -2.21 -24.67
C GLU A 90 -0.33 -1.43 -23.35
N ALA A 91 -0.56 -0.11 -23.39
CA ALA A 91 -0.53 0.72 -22.19
C ALA A 91 -1.65 0.32 -21.22
N ALA A 92 -2.88 0.13 -21.70
CA ALA A 92 -3.99 -0.38 -20.88
C ALA A 92 -3.66 -1.74 -20.26
N ALA A 93 -3.15 -2.70 -21.04
CA ALA A 93 -2.77 -4.02 -20.54
C ALA A 93 -1.68 -3.94 -19.46
N THR A 94 -0.73 -3.01 -19.61
CA THR A 94 0.32 -2.76 -18.62
C THR A 94 -0.29 -2.28 -17.30
N GLU A 95 -1.19 -1.31 -17.33
CA GLU A 95 -1.83 -0.82 -16.11
C GLU A 95 -2.71 -1.86 -15.44
N ILE A 96 -3.45 -2.67 -16.21
CA ILE A 96 -4.23 -3.79 -15.66
C ILE A 96 -3.32 -4.84 -15.01
N THR A 97 -2.16 -5.10 -15.61
CA THR A 97 -1.14 -5.96 -15.02
C THR A 97 -0.61 -5.38 -13.71
N ASN A 98 -0.45 -4.05 -13.62
CA ASN A 98 -0.08 -3.37 -12.38
C ASN A 98 -1.17 -3.49 -11.31
N ILE A 99 -2.46 -3.46 -11.67
CA ILE A 99 -3.57 -3.74 -10.73
C ILE A 99 -3.43 -5.17 -10.18
N GLY A 100 -3.31 -6.17 -11.05
CA GLY A 100 -3.21 -7.57 -10.64
C GLY A 100 -1.95 -7.90 -9.82
N ASN A 101 -0.89 -7.07 -9.93
CA ASN A 101 0.32 -7.19 -9.12
C ASN A 101 0.36 -6.21 -7.94
N GLU A 102 -0.72 -5.47 -7.70
CA GLU A 102 -0.83 -4.47 -6.63
C GLU A 102 0.28 -3.41 -6.67
N GLY A 103 0.72 -3.03 -7.87
CA GLY A 103 1.83 -2.12 -8.06
C GLY A 103 2.75 -2.46 -9.22
N ASP A 104 3.38 -1.42 -9.74
CA ASP A 104 4.55 -1.56 -10.61
C ASP A 104 5.78 -2.08 -9.85
N LYS A 105 6.90 -2.24 -10.56
CA LYS A 105 8.16 -2.72 -9.97
C LYS A 105 8.70 -1.84 -8.83
N ARG A 106 8.40 -0.53 -8.83
CA ARG A 106 8.89 0.40 -7.80
C ARG A 106 8.11 0.19 -6.52
N ILE A 107 6.79 0.05 -6.63
CA ILE A 107 5.92 -0.26 -5.49
C ILE A 107 6.28 -1.64 -4.93
N GLN A 108 6.48 -2.64 -5.78
CA GLN A 108 6.94 -3.97 -5.36
C GLN A 108 8.28 -3.93 -4.61
N ALA A 109 9.23 -3.09 -5.04
CA ALA A 109 10.50 -2.93 -4.34
C ALA A 109 10.35 -2.29 -2.95
N VAL A 110 9.43 -1.31 -2.81
CA VAL A 110 9.10 -0.73 -1.50
C VAL A 110 8.47 -1.78 -0.58
N ARG A 111 7.51 -2.56 -1.09
CA ARG A 111 6.88 -3.67 -0.34
C ARG A 111 7.90 -4.71 0.10
N GLN A 112 8.80 -5.11 -0.79
CA GLN A 112 9.88 -6.05 -0.44
C GLN A 112 10.78 -5.51 0.68
N ARG A 113 11.04 -4.20 0.70
CA ARG A 113 11.81 -3.56 1.78
C ARG A 113 11.04 -3.57 3.11
N LEU A 114 9.73 -3.31 3.08
CA LEU A 114 8.86 -3.36 4.26
C LEU A 114 8.78 -4.79 4.82
N ALA A 115 8.55 -5.79 3.97
CA ALA A 115 8.54 -7.20 4.37
C ALA A 115 9.86 -7.63 5.04
N LYS A 116 11.02 -7.21 4.49
CA LYS A 116 12.34 -7.46 5.10
C LYS A 116 12.52 -6.80 6.47
N ALA A 117 11.81 -5.70 6.73
CA ALA A 117 11.81 -5.03 8.03
C ALA A 117 10.83 -5.66 9.04
N GLY A 118 10.15 -6.74 8.68
CA GLY A 118 9.12 -7.38 9.51
C GLY A 118 7.74 -6.74 9.39
N HIS A 119 7.55 -5.79 8.47
CA HIS A 119 6.21 -5.30 8.12
C HIS A 119 5.55 -6.27 7.14
N THR A 120 4.84 -7.25 7.69
CA THR A 120 3.99 -8.20 6.96
C THR A 120 2.53 -7.82 7.17
N HIS A 121 2.07 -6.80 6.45
CA HIS A 121 0.66 -6.43 6.42
C HIS A 121 -0.04 -7.30 5.37
N ASN A 122 -1.14 -7.97 5.76
CA ASN A 122 -1.92 -8.92 4.95
C ASN A 122 -1.11 -10.08 4.33
N THR A 123 -0.24 -10.71 5.11
CA THR A 123 0.27 -12.03 4.74
C THR A 123 -0.78 -13.08 5.10
N ASP A 124 -1.23 -13.85 4.12
CA ASP A 124 -2.10 -14.99 4.33
C ASP A 124 -1.44 -15.93 5.36
N MET A 125 -2.13 -16.18 6.47
CA MET A 125 -1.59 -16.95 7.59
C MET A 125 -1.34 -18.42 7.24
N GLU A 126 -2.06 -18.96 6.24
CA GLU A 126 -2.02 -20.34 5.81
C GLU A 126 -0.98 -20.55 4.69
N THR A 127 -0.94 -19.65 3.71
CA THR A 127 -0.03 -19.75 2.55
C THR A 127 1.27 -18.97 2.71
N LYS A 128 1.34 -18.07 3.71
CA LYS A 128 2.42 -17.08 3.89
C LYS A 128 2.65 -16.20 2.66
N ALA A 129 1.69 -16.13 1.76
CA ALA A 129 1.77 -15.29 0.59
C ALA A 129 1.25 -13.89 0.91
N ASP A 130 1.94 -12.88 0.38
CA ASP A 130 1.57 -11.47 0.56
C ASP A 130 0.36 -11.16 -0.34
N TYR A 131 -0.84 -10.96 0.23
CA TYR A 131 -2.01 -10.46 -0.50
C TYR A 131 -2.59 -9.28 0.24
N MET A 132 -2.52 -8.07 -0.32
CA MET A 132 -3.12 -6.93 0.38
C MET A 132 -4.58 -6.68 0.02
N PHE A 133 -4.98 -6.92 -1.23
CA PHE A 133 -6.34 -6.64 -1.71
C PHE A 133 -6.81 -7.59 -2.82
N VAL A 134 -5.91 -7.97 -3.73
CA VAL A 134 -6.29 -8.75 -4.90
C VAL A 134 -6.00 -10.21 -4.64
N THR A 135 -7.06 -11.01 -4.45
CA THR A 135 -6.89 -12.46 -4.28
C THR A 135 -6.30 -13.09 -5.55
N ASN A 136 -5.75 -14.30 -5.44
CA ASN A 136 -5.25 -15.06 -6.59
C ASN A 136 -6.26 -15.21 -7.73
N LYS A 137 -7.54 -15.36 -7.39
CA LYS A 137 -8.62 -15.52 -8.37
C LYS A 137 -8.83 -14.24 -9.16
N GLU A 138 -8.99 -13.11 -8.48
CA GLU A 138 -9.17 -11.80 -9.09
C GLU A 138 -7.90 -11.38 -9.85
N LYS A 139 -6.71 -11.66 -9.31
CA LYS A 139 -5.43 -11.47 -10.00
C LYS A 139 -5.39 -12.21 -11.32
N LYS A 140 -5.74 -13.51 -11.32
CA LYS A 140 -5.78 -14.30 -12.55
C LYS A 140 -6.75 -13.69 -13.56
N GLY A 141 -7.94 -13.28 -13.12
CA GLY A 141 -8.93 -12.62 -13.98
C GLY A 141 -8.38 -11.35 -14.64
N LEU A 142 -7.69 -10.50 -13.88
CA LEU A 142 -7.07 -9.27 -14.37
C LEU A 142 -5.95 -9.56 -15.38
N LEU A 143 -5.09 -10.54 -15.10
CA LEU A 143 -4.00 -10.92 -16.02
C LEU A 143 -4.53 -11.56 -17.31
N ASP A 144 -5.57 -12.39 -17.23
CA ASP A 144 -6.23 -12.97 -18.40
C ASP A 144 -6.89 -11.86 -19.25
N LEU A 145 -7.48 -10.84 -18.62
CA LEU A 145 -8.03 -9.66 -19.31
C LEU A 145 -6.94 -8.80 -19.96
N ALA A 146 -5.85 -8.51 -19.25
CA ALA A 146 -4.71 -7.79 -19.80
C ALA A 146 -4.14 -8.48 -21.05
N SER A 147 -4.03 -9.81 -21.00
CA SER A 147 -3.61 -10.63 -22.14
C SER A 147 -4.59 -10.54 -23.32
N ARG A 148 -5.89 -10.48 -23.07
CA ARG A 148 -6.91 -10.29 -24.12
C ARG A 148 -6.82 -8.90 -24.75
N ILE A 149 -6.68 -7.86 -23.94
CA ILE A 149 -6.53 -6.47 -24.39
C ILE A 149 -5.28 -6.32 -25.26
N GLY A 150 -4.14 -6.84 -24.82
CA GLY A 150 -2.89 -6.82 -25.60
C GLY A 150 -2.98 -7.57 -26.93
N ARG A 151 -3.87 -8.57 -27.04
CA ARG A 151 -4.10 -9.35 -28.26
C ARG A 151 -5.19 -8.80 -29.19
N ALA A 152 -5.97 -7.81 -28.74
CA ALA A 152 -7.04 -7.25 -29.57
C ALA A 152 -6.51 -6.57 -30.85
N GLY A 153 -5.28 -6.04 -30.80
CA GLY A 153 -4.54 -5.60 -31.98
C GLY A 153 -5.11 -4.35 -32.67
N ALA A 154 -4.57 -4.04 -33.85
CA ALA A 154 -4.91 -2.82 -34.59
C ALA A 154 -6.35 -2.83 -35.13
N ASP A 155 -6.90 -4.00 -35.45
CA ASP A 155 -8.20 -4.13 -36.11
C ASP A 155 -9.38 -4.24 -35.13
N ALA A 156 -9.15 -4.16 -33.81
CA ALA A 156 -10.20 -4.24 -32.82
C ALA A 156 -11.29 -3.18 -33.07
N LYS A 157 -12.57 -3.57 -33.04
CA LYS A 157 -13.64 -2.60 -33.23
C LYS A 157 -13.80 -1.76 -31.98
N ALA A 158 -14.20 -0.49 -32.13
CA ALA A 158 -14.43 0.39 -30.98
C ALA A 158 -15.39 -0.23 -29.95
N ALA A 159 -16.47 -0.87 -30.41
CA ALA A 159 -17.41 -1.57 -29.54
C ALA A 159 -16.78 -2.74 -28.75
N ASP A 160 -15.81 -3.45 -29.34
CA ASP A 160 -15.10 -4.53 -28.65
C ASP A 160 -14.17 -3.95 -27.57
N VAL A 161 -13.52 -2.80 -27.85
CA VAL A 161 -12.69 -2.08 -26.88
C VAL A 161 -13.53 -1.53 -25.72
N ASP A 162 -14.71 -0.98 -26.01
CA ASP A 162 -15.65 -0.52 -24.97
C ASP A 162 -16.12 -1.67 -24.08
N ALA A 163 -16.42 -2.83 -24.66
CA ALA A 163 -16.78 -4.03 -23.91
C ALA A 163 -15.64 -4.49 -22.98
N LEU A 164 -14.38 -4.40 -23.42
CA LEU A 164 -13.21 -4.68 -22.57
C LEU A 164 -13.10 -3.67 -21.41
N GLY A 165 -13.47 -2.40 -21.63
CA GLY A 165 -13.55 -1.38 -20.57
C GLY A 165 -14.61 -1.69 -19.51
N VAL A 166 -15.79 -2.16 -19.92
CA VAL A 166 -16.84 -2.61 -18.99
C VAL A 166 -16.39 -3.84 -18.20
N GLU A 167 -15.74 -4.80 -18.87
CA GLU A 167 -15.20 -5.98 -18.20
C GLU A 167 -14.12 -5.62 -17.18
N LEU A 168 -13.22 -4.69 -17.53
CA LEU A 168 -12.22 -4.17 -16.61
C LEU A 168 -12.85 -3.56 -15.36
N ALA A 169 -13.86 -2.69 -15.51
CA ALA A 169 -14.53 -2.08 -14.37
C ALA A 169 -15.11 -3.15 -13.44
N ARG A 170 -15.78 -4.17 -13.98
CA ARG A 170 -16.33 -5.28 -13.19
C ARG A 170 -15.23 -6.08 -12.46
N GLN A 171 -14.13 -6.38 -13.15
CA GLN A 171 -13.01 -7.11 -12.55
C GLN A 171 -12.31 -6.30 -11.47
N PHE A 172 -12.18 -4.99 -11.67
CA PHE A 172 -11.59 -4.08 -10.70
C PHE A 172 -12.43 -4.00 -9.42
N GLU A 173 -13.75 -3.81 -9.53
CA GLU A 173 -14.65 -3.78 -8.36
C GLU A 173 -14.56 -5.08 -7.55
N ALA A 174 -14.50 -6.24 -8.21
CA ALA A 174 -14.30 -7.51 -7.54
C ALA A 174 -12.93 -7.60 -6.83
N ALA A 175 -11.89 -7.03 -7.43
CA ALA A 175 -10.52 -7.06 -6.92
C ALA A 175 -10.26 -6.13 -5.73
N ILE A 176 -11.13 -5.14 -5.47
CA ILE A 176 -11.01 -4.21 -4.34
C ILE A 176 -12.12 -4.38 -3.30
N ALA A 177 -13.04 -5.33 -3.50
CA ALA A 177 -14.10 -5.62 -2.57
C ALA A 177 -13.51 -6.13 -1.23
N PRO A 178 -14.05 -5.71 -0.09
CA PRO A 178 -13.67 -6.30 1.20
C PRO A 178 -14.07 -7.78 1.23
N GLU A 179 -13.18 -8.64 1.76
CA GLU A 179 -13.51 -10.04 2.08
C GLU A 179 -14.57 -10.16 3.19
#